data_AF-A0A9P0LXS9-F1
#
_entry.id   AF-A0A9P0LXS9-F1
#
_cell.length_a   1.000
_cell.length_b   1.000
_cell.length_c   1.000
_cell.angle_alpha   90.00
_cell.angle_beta   90.00
_cell.angle_gamma   90.00
#
_symmetry.space_group_name_H-M   'P 1'
#
loop_
_entity.id
_entity.type
_entity.pdbx_description
1 polymer ?
#
loop_
_entity_poly.entity_id
_entity_poly.type
_entity_poly.pdbx_seq_one_letter_code
_entity_poly.pdbx_strand_id
1 'polypeptide(L)'
;MFSNADAKNIIETFAQQAQQAKEESVDKLPSRATKFSTGIQIGQRSNTTFLPVPTDEGPLYTYKPIILSVDGPKPPTTDEILSKGFINHVRPETEQGRAGGFRCIIACSRALQDSMSGLFHSKKSSTVH
;
A
#
# COMPACT_ATOMS: atom_id res chain seq x y z
N MET A 1 -7.95 -57.40 53.52
CA MET A 1 -8.03 -57.96 54.89
C MET A 1 -7.16 -57.08 55.79
N PHE A 2 -7.76 -56.15 56.55
CA PHE A 2 -7.03 -55.16 57.37
C PHE A 2 -7.28 -55.32 58.89
N SER A 3 -7.96 -56.40 59.29
CA SER A 3 -8.60 -56.50 60.59
C SER A 3 -7.67 -56.81 61.77
N ASN A 4 -6.38 -57.09 61.54
CA ASN A 4 -5.41 -57.47 62.58
C ASN A 4 -4.23 -56.50 62.72
N ALA A 5 -4.27 -55.34 62.04
CA ALA A 5 -3.19 -54.36 62.08
C ALA A 5 -3.50 -53.19 63.01
N ASP A 6 -2.46 -52.59 63.56
CA ASP A 6 -2.57 -51.44 64.46
C ASP A 6 -3.20 -50.24 63.72
N ALA A 7 -4.07 -49.49 64.41
CA ALA A 7 -4.93 -48.49 63.76
C ALA A 7 -4.15 -47.40 63.02
N LYS A 8 -2.95 -47.08 63.51
CA LYS A 8 -2.04 -46.09 62.89
C LYS A 8 -1.57 -46.55 61.50
N ASN A 9 -1.20 -47.83 61.36
CA ASN A 9 -0.73 -48.38 60.08
C ASN A 9 -1.85 -48.40 59.03
N ILE A 10 -3.10 -48.64 59.44
CA ILE A 10 -4.25 -48.64 58.54
C ILE A 10 -4.46 -47.23 57.95
N ILE A 11 -4.42 -46.21 58.81
CA ILE A 11 -4.58 -44.81 58.39
C ILE A 11 -3.47 -44.40 57.43
N GLU A 12 -2.23 -44.77 57.72
CA GLU A 12 -1.08 -44.48 56.86
C GLU A 12 -1.20 -45.17 55.50
N THR A 13 -1.66 -46.43 55.46
CA THR A 13 -1.85 -47.17 54.20
C THR A 13 -2.92 -46.53 53.33
N PHE A 14 -4.04 -46.08 53.92
CA PHE A 14 -5.09 -45.39 53.17
C PHE A 14 -4.68 -43.98 52.74
N ALA A 15 -3.88 -43.27 53.55
CA ALA A 15 -3.32 -41.98 53.16
C ALA A 15 -2.35 -42.12 51.97
N GLN A 16 -1.51 -43.16 51.97
CA GLN A 16 -0.61 -43.46 50.86
C GLN A 16 -1.36 -43.89 49.60
N GLN A 17 -2.40 -44.73 49.71
CA GLN A 17 -3.25 -45.08 48.57
C GLN A 17 -4.00 -43.87 48.00
N ALA A 18 -4.47 -42.95 48.84
CA ALA A 18 -5.12 -41.72 48.39
C ALA A 18 -4.15 -40.74 47.70
N GLN A 19 -2.87 -40.75 48.09
CA GLN A 19 -1.82 -39.97 47.42
C GLN A 19 -1.43 -40.61 46.09
N GLN A 20 -1.26 -41.93 46.05
CA GLN A 20 -0.97 -42.67 44.82
C GLN A 20 -2.11 -42.58 43.79
N ALA A 21 -3.37 -42.66 44.21
CA ALA A 21 -4.51 -42.46 43.30
C ALA A 21 -4.62 -41.00 42.77
N LYS A 22 -4.11 -40.02 43.53
CA LYS A 22 -4.01 -38.63 43.08
C LYS A 22 -2.82 -38.42 42.13
N GLU A 23 -1.70 -39.10 42.34
CA GLU A 23 -0.54 -39.04 41.44
C GLU A 23 -0.82 -39.81 40.13
N GLU A 24 -1.46 -40.98 40.17
CA GLU A 24 -1.87 -41.74 38.98
C GLU A 24 -2.98 -41.06 38.15
N SER A 25 -3.77 -40.14 38.74
CA SER A 25 -4.77 -39.36 38.01
C SER A 25 -4.23 -38.03 37.45
N VAL A 26 -3.03 -37.62 37.86
CA VAL A 26 -2.33 -36.43 37.33
C VAL A 26 -1.50 -36.79 36.10
N ASP A 27 -1.08 -38.05 35.96
CA ASP A 27 -0.43 -38.54 34.74
C ASP A 27 -1.43 -38.98 33.67
N LYS A 28 -1.76 -38.00 32.81
CA LYS A 28 -2.21 -38.15 31.42
C LYS A 28 -3.67 -38.54 31.18
N LEU A 29 -4.58 -37.64 31.51
CA LEU A 29 -5.68 -37.40 30.58
C LEU A 29 -5.11 -36.64 29.37
N PRO A 30 -5.07 -37.21 28.15
CA PRO A 30 -4.71 -36.43 26.99
C PRO A 30 -5.79 -35.36 26.83
N SER A 31 -5.41 -34.09 27.00
CA SER A 31 -6.25 -32.97 26.62
C SER A 31 -6.54 -33.10 25.14
N ARG A 32 -7.67 -33.72 24.79
CA ARG A 32 -8.14 -33.79 23.41
C ARG A 32 -8.40 -32.35 23.00
N ALA A 33 -7.44 -31.75 22.31
CA ALA A 33 -7.64 -30.48 21.63
C ALA A 33 -8.81 -30.70 20.66
N THR A 34 -9.99 -30.22 21.03
CA THR A 34 -11.17 -30.29 20.20
C THR A 34 -10.93 -29.37 19.02
N LYS A 35 -10.55 -29.97 17.89
CA LYS A 35 -10.38 -29.25 16.63
C LYS A 35 -11.77 -28.83 16.17
N PHE A 36 -12.09 -27.55 16.34
CA PHE A 36 -13.24 -26.95 15.68
C PHE A 36 -12.94 -26.81 14.18
N SER A 37 -13.94 -26.96 13.32
CA SER A 37 -13.79 -27.06 11.87
C SER A 37 -13.19 -25.81 11.19
N THR A 38 -12.97 -24.72 11.93
CA THR A 38 -12.28 -23.50 11.45
C THR A 38 -10.77 -23.48 11.72
N GLY A 39 -10.19 -24.56 12.28
CA GLY A 39 -8.73 -24.73 12.38
C GLY A 39 -8.05 -24.06 13.58
N ILE A 40 -8.78 -23.41 14.48
CA ILE A 40 -8.21 -22.71 15.65
C ILE A 40 -8.16 -23.66 16.86
N GLN A 41 -6.96 -23.90 17.38
CA GLN A 41 -6.73 -24.71 18.59
C GLN A 41 -6.99 -23.86 19.84
N ILE A 42 -8.12 -24.09 20.50
CA ILE A 42 -8.47 -23.41 21.75
C ILE A 42 -7.62 -24.01 22.87
N GLY A 43 -6.63 -23.25 23.34
CA GLY A 43 -5.72 -23.65 24.43
C GLY A 43 -4.33 -23.01 24.35
N GLN A 44 -3.87 -22.63 23.16
CA GLN A 44 -2.65 -21.83 23.01
C GLN A 44 -2.95 -20.34 23.16
N ARG A 45 -3.11 -19.89 24.41
CA ARG A 45 -2.92 -18.46 24.74
C ARG A 45 -1.42 -18.23 24.91
N SER A 46 -0.74 -17.59 23.94
CA SER A 46 0.29 -16.58 24.24
C SER A 46 1.19 -16.09 23.09
N ASN A 47 1.12 -16.54 21.83
CA ASN A 47 2.14 -16.10 20.84
C ASN A 47 1.65 -15.74 19.43
N THR A 48 0.40 -15.31 19.27
CA THR A 48 -0.02 -14.61 18.04
C THR A 48 0.11 -13.10 18.25
N THR A 49 1.35 -12.64 18.41
CA THR A 49 1.69 -11.25 18.09
C THR A 49 1.23 -11.04 16.65
N PHE A 50 0.24 -10.17 16.42
CA PHE A 50 -0.10 -9.71 15.07
C PHE A 50 1.15 -9.03 14.51
N LEU A 51 2.00 -9.81 13.84
CA LEU A 51 3.13 -9.26 13.10
C LEU A 51 2.52 -8.41 11.98
N PRO A 52 2.89 -7.13 11.86
CA PRO A 52 2.41 -6.30 10.77
C PRO A 52 2.74 -7.00 9.45
N VAL A 53 1.75 -7.07 8.56
CA VAL A 53 1.90 -7.66 7.23
C VAL A 53 3.07 -6.96 6.55
N PRO A 54 4.10 -7.69 6.07
CA PRO A 54 5.16 -7.09 5.30
C PRO A 54 4.56 -6.35 4.11
N THR A 55 4.70 -5.04 4.08
CA THR A 55 4.38 -4.25 2.89
C THR A 55 5.49 -4.50 1.89
N ASP A 56 5.19 -5.17 0.79
CA ASP A 56 6.09 -5.23 -0.36
C ASP A 56 6.25 -3.79 -0.88
N GLU A 57 7.30 -3.10 -0.42
CA GLU A 57 7.67 -1.80 -0.96
C GLU A 57 8.15 -2.01 -2.40
N GLY A 58 7.22 -1.86 -3.33
CA GLY A 58 7.52 -1.79 -4.76
C GLY A 58 8.50 -0.66 -5.06
N PRO A 59 9.15 -0.69 -6.23
CA PRO A 59 10.11 0.34 -6.60
C PRO A 59 9.48 1.74 -6.55
N LEU A 60 10.19 2.69 -5.95
CA LEU A 60 9.74 4.07 -5.81
C LEU A 60 9.47 4.70 -7.19
N TYR A 61 8.29 5.32 -7.33
CA TYR A 61 7.95 6.03 -8.56
C TYR A 61 8.93 7.18 -8.80
N THR A 62 9.53 7.21 -9.99
CA THR A 62 10.35 8.33 -10.47
C THR A 62 9.58 9.07 -11.56
N TYR A 63 9.34 10.37 -11.36
CA TYR A 63 8.70 11.20 -12.36
C TYR A 63 9.52 11.23 -13.66
N LYS A 64 8.87 10.91 -14.78
CA LYS A 64 9.43 11.08 -16.12
C LYS A 64 8.61 12.15 -16.85
N PRO A 65 9.25 13.23 -17.33
CA PRO A 65 8.54 14.25 -18.09
C PRO A 65 7.97 13.66 -19.38
N ILE A 66 6.80 14.15 -19.78
CA ILE A 66 6.17 13.76 -21.04
C ILE A 66 6.97 14.40 -22.17
N ILE A 67 7.44 13.58 -23.10
CA ILE A 67 8.13 14.02 -24.32
C ILE A 67 7.17 13.85 -25.48
N LEU A 68 6.79 14.96 -26.11
CA LEU A 68 5.90 15.00 -27.27
C LEU A 68 6.70 15.39 -28.52
N SER A 69 6.53 14.64 -29.61
CA SER A 69 7.02 15.08 -30.92
C SER A 69 6.04 16.10 -31.50
N VAL A 70 6.54 17.28 -31.84
CA VAL A 70 5.74 18.42 -32.30
C VAL A 70 5.97 18.70 -33.79
N ASP A 71 6.97 18.06 -34.42
CA ASP A 71 7.30 18.20 -35.85
C ASP A 71 7.32 19.67 -36.32
N GLY A 72 7.96 20.54 -35.54
CA GLY A 72 7.98 21.98 -35.73
C GLY A 72 9.04 22.68 -34.88
N PRO A 73 9.20 24.01 -35.01
CA PRO A 73 10.14 24.77 -34.19
C PRO A 73 9.77 24.71 -32.70
N LYS A 74 10.78 24.80 -31.85
CA LYS A 74 10.57 24.83 -30.40
C LYS A 74 9.83 26.13 -30.01
N PRO A 75 8.71 26.05 -29.29
CA PRO A 75 7.98 27.23 -28.84
C PRO A 75 8.82 28.04 -27.83
N PRO A 76 8.64 29.37 -27.79
CA PRO A 76 9.34 30.22 -26.82
C PRO A 76 8.93 29.87 -25.40
N THR A 77 9.88 30.03 -24.48
CA THR A 77 9.65 29.83 -23.05
C THR A 77 8.76 30.93 -22.46
N THR A 78 8.17 30.68 -21.30
CA THR A 78 7.32 31.68 -20.61
C THR A 78 8.07 32.99 -20.33
N ASP A 79 9.34 32.91 -20.00
CA ASP A 79 10.18 34.09 -19.71
C ASP A 79 10.47 34.90 -20.99
N GLU A 80 10.65 34.21 -22.12
CA GLU A 80 10.77 34.85 -23.44
C GLU A 80 9.46 35.50 -23.87
N ILE A 81 8.32 34.87 -23.59
CA ILE A 81 6.99 35.41 -23.89
C ILE A 81 6.79 36.75 -23.15
N LEU A 82 7.22 36.83 -21.89
CA LEU A 82 7.14 38.04 -21.07
C LEU A 82 8.14 39.11 -21.52
N SER A 83 9.43 38.77 -21.62
CA SER A 83 10.50 39.71 -21.95
C SER A 83 10.38 40.31 -23.35
N LYS A 84 9.90 39.54 -24.33
CA LYS A 84 9.69 39.99 -25.72
C LYS A 84 8.32 40.65 -25.93
N GLY A 85 7.48 40.75 -24.89
CA GLY A 85 6.21 41.48 -24.94
C GLY A 85 5.12 40.82 -25.79
N PHE A 86 5.16 39.50 -26.02
CA PHE A 86 4.13 38.79 -26.80
C PHE A 86 2.73 38.96 -26.19
N ILE A 87 2.66 39.09 -24.86
CA ILE A 87 1.39 39.29 -24.13
C ILE A 87 0.68 40.60 -24.47
N ASN A 88 1.37 41.60 -25.04
CA ASN A 88 0.77 42.90 -25.39
C ASN A 88 -0.29 42.76 -26.50
N HIS A 89 -0.25 41.67 -27.25
CA HIS A 89 -1.20 41.37 -28.33
C HIS A 89 -2.29 40.37 -27.92
N VAL A 90 -2.39 40.05 -26.63
CA VAL A 90 -3.38 39.12 -26.07
C VAL A 90 -4.34 39.90 -25.17
N ARG A 91 -5.62 39.51 -25.15
CA ARG A 91 -6.63 40.09 -24.26
C ARG A 91 -6.12 40.13 -22.81
N PRO A 92 -6.25 41.27 -22.09
CA PRO A 92 -5.77 41.41 -20.70
C PRO A 92 -6.58 40.59 -19.68
N GLU A 93 -5.96 40.30 -18.54
CA GLU A 93 -6.59 39.58 -17.43
C GLU A 93 -7.62 40.48 -16.74
N THR A 94 -8.89 40.04 -16.68
CA THR A 94 -9.90 40.65 -15.82
C THR A 94 -9.92 39.97 -14.45
N GLU A 95 -10.41 40.64 -13.41
CA GLU A 95 -10.46 40.05 -12.06
C GLU A 95 -11.30 38.76 -12.02
N GLN A 96 -12.43 38.76 -12.72
CA GLN A 96 -13.27 37.58 -12.89
C GLN A 96 -12.55 36.46 -13.64
N GLY A 97 -11.80 36.79 -14.70
CA GLY A 97 -11.02 35.80 -15.44
C GLY A 97 -9.94 35.17 -14.56
N ARG A 98 -9.21 36.01 -13.83
CA ARG A 98 -8.16 35.57 -12.91
C ARG A 98 -8.71 34.67 -11.79
N ALA A 99 -9.90 34.99 -11.25
CA ALA A 99 -10.59 34.13 -10.29
C ALA A 99 -10.98 32.77 -10.89
N GLY A 100 -11.26 32.71 -12.20
CA GLY A 100 -11.48 31.48 -12.96
C GLY A 100 -10.20 30.78 -13.44
N GLY A 101 -9.02 31.24 -13.01
CA GLY A 101 -7.73 30.66 -13.42
C GLY A 101 -7.21 31.12 -14.79
N PHE A 102 -7.87 32.08 -15.44
CA PHE A 102 -7.38 32.65 -16.69
C PHE A 102 -6.13 33.50 -16.47
N ARG A 103 -5.10 33.24 -17.27
CA ARG A 103 -3.89 34.07 -17.37
C ARG A 103 -3.55 34.33 -18.83
N CYS A 104 -3.18 35.56 -19.16
CA CYS A 104 -2.82 35.95 -20.53
C CYS A 104 -1.64 35.14 -21.06
N ILE A 105 -0.67 34.86 -20.19
CA ILE A 105 0.53 34.10 -20.54
C ILE A 105 0.19 32.67 -20.98
N ILE A 106 -0.83 32.04 -20.35
CA ILE A 106 -1.26 30.68 -20.69
C ILE A 106 -1.91 30.68 -22.08
N ALA A 107 -2.79 31.64 -22.35
CA ALA A 107 -3.42 31.79 -23.65
C ALA A 107 -2.40 32.06 -24.77
N CYS A 108 -1.43 32.95 -24.51
CA CYS A 108 -0.34 33.26 -25.44
C CYS A 108 0.53 32.04 -25.72
N SER A 109 0.99 31.35 -24.66
CA SER A 109 1.80 30.14 -24.78
C SER A 109 1.09 29.04 -25.55
N ARG A 110 -0.21 28.83 -25.30
CA ARG A 110 -1.04 27.85 -26.02
C ARG A 110 -1.09 28.17 -27.52
N ALA A 111 -1.37 29.42 -27.87
CA ALA A 111 -1.44 29.85 -29.27
C ALA A 111 -0.11 29.69 -30.01
N LEU A 112 1.01 30.00 -29.34
CA LEU A 112 2.35 29.81 -29.92
C LEU A 112 2.70 28.32 -30.10
N GLN A 113 2.35 27.48 -29.13
CA GLN A 113 2.54 26.03 -29.26
C GLN A 113 1.75 25.45 -30.44
N ASP A 114 0.47 25.83 -30.57
CA ASP A 114 -0.39 25.31 -31.64
C ASP A 114 0.06 25.81 -33.03
N SER A 115 0.48 27.08 -33.14
CA SER A 115 0.95 27.65 -34.42
C SER A 115 2.32 27.13 -34.87
N MET A 116 3.16 26.69 -33.93
CA MET A 116 4.47 26.12 -34.23
C MET A 116 4.43 24.60 -34.42
N SER A 117 3.35 23.94 -33.99
CA SER A 117 3.18 22.50 -34.15
C SER A 117 2.96 22.10 -35.62
N GLY A 118 3.66 21.06 -36.08
CA GLY A 118 3.46 20.44 -37.38
C GLY A 118 4.01 21.22 -38.59
N LEU A 119 4.72 22.34 -38.38
CA LEU A 119 5.25 23.16 -39.48
C LEU A 119 6.27 22.42 -40.36
N PHE A 120 6.96 21.40 -39.84
CA PHE A 120 7.91 20.59 -40.61
C PHE A 120 7.26 19.34 -41.22
N HIS A 121 5.95 19.15 -41.00
CA HIS A 121 5.24 18.03 -41.58
C HIS A 121 5.04 18.25 -43.09
N SER A 122 5.70 17.43 -43.90
CA SER A 122 5.48 17.40 -45.35
C SER A 122 4.85 16.07 -45.76
N LYS A 123 3.86 16.14 -46.66
CA LYS A 123 3.29 14.94 -47.28
C LYS A 123 4.38 14.31 -48.15
N LYS A 124 4.81 13.09 -47.81
CA LYS A 124 5.66 12.30 -48.71
C LYS A 124 4.93 12.15 -50.04
N SER A 125 5.52 12.66 -51.12
CA SER A 125 5.04 12.34 -52.46
C SER A 125 5.32 10.86 -52.68
N SER A 126 4.27 10.05 -52.83
CA SER A 126 4.39 8.66 -53.23
C SER A 126 4.91 8.65 -54.67
N THR A 127 6.23 8.67 -54.82
CA THR A 127 6.86 8.35 -56.10
C THR A 127 6.69 6.85 -56.26
N VAL A 128 5.61 6.47 -56.94
CA VAL A 128 5.37 5.11 -57.40
C VAL A 128 6.34 4.88 -58.55
N HIS A 129 7.31 4.00 -58.32
CA HIS A 129 8.16 3.42 -59.37
C HIS A 129 7.35 2.46 -60.24
#